data_AF-A0AA36IH89-F1
#
_entry.id   AF-A0AA36IH89-F1
#
_cell.length_a   1.000
_cell.length_b   1.000
_cell.length_c   1.000
_cell.angle_alpha   90.00
_cell.angle_beta   90.00
_cell.angle_gamma   90.00
#
_symmetry.space_group_name_H-M   'P 1'
#
loop_
_entity.id
_entity.type
_entity.pdbx_description
1 polymer ?
#
loop_
_entity_poly.entity_id
_entity_poly.type
_entity_poly.pdbx_seq_one_letter_code
_entity_poly.pdbx_strand_id
1 'polypeptide(L)'
;MSWPWRALAGLWLLAAAKNHKLELTENKGYAAGQSGEYFRYKHLFHKKPTEEDFEHAQQLADEVRCDVCARILESLLGRARSFSEDDDIADVLEGNVEYEKTGDQVEDQMLKHKKGCNKHFKDEVVLEGYMVRMCKEVAPEVKNDTSPCLWRNPEKPSRQSADTYEVWKEGVFYACEQSIAHHSDALAETLAGTPAEANLTQVALEACRNTARCAARRKERAPEAGVKAPGAGSKKPAKGKKPAKGKGSRPEL
;
A
#
# COMPACT_ATOMS: atom_id res chain seq x y z
N MET A 1 -0.28 79.40 0.99
CA MET A 1 -0.88 78.62 -0.11
C MET A 1 0.25 77.87 -0.82
N SER A 2 0.48 76.60 -0.47
CA SER A 2 1.28 75.65 -1.28
C SER A 2 1.34 74.27 -0.61
N TRP A 3 0.38 73.43 -0.97
CA TRP A 3 0.60 72.01 -1.27
C TRP A 3 0.61 71.89 -2.82
N PRO A 4 1.01 70.79 -3.47
CA PRO A 4 1.48 69.47 -3.04
C PRO A 4 2.91 69.19 -3.56
N TRP A 5 3.56 68.04 -3.33
CA TRP A 5 3.74 66.94 -4.30
C TRP A 5 4.59 65.89 -3.59
N ARG A 6 4.00 64.90 -2.90
CA ARG A 6 4.66 63.62 -2.55
C ARG A 6 3.60 62.54 -2.34
N ALA A 7 3.09 62.03 -3.45
CA ALA A 7 2.41 60.74 -3.50
C ALA A 7 3.19 59.85 -4.49
N LEU A 8 3.17 58.54 -4.25
CA LEU A 8 3.65 57.46 -5.11
C LEU A 8 5.13 57.08 -5.00
N ALA A 9 5.52 56.49 -3.86
CA ALA A 9 6.57 55.48 -3.84
C ALA A 9 6.41 54.62 -2.58
N GLY A 10 5.77 53.46 -2.70
CA GLY A 10 5.71 52.54 -1.55
C GLY A 10 4.71 51.39 -1.63
N LEU A 11 4.34 50.92 -2.82
CA LEU A 11 3.37 49.82 -2.97
C LEU A 11 3.84 48.70 -3.91
N TRP A 12 5.13 48.31 -3.83
CA TRP A 12 5.68 47.23 -4.66
C TRP A 12 6.60 46.25 -3.91
N LEU A 13 6.49 46.14 -2.57
CA LEU A 13 7.35 45.26 -1.76
C LEU A 13 6.63 44.11 -1.03
N LEU A 14 5.40 43.75 -1.43
CA LEU A 14 4.63 42.66 -0.78
C LEU A 14 4.24 41.49 -1.69
N ALA A 15 4.83 41.37 -2.88
CA ALA A 15 4.53 40.29 -3.84
C ALA A 15 5.64 39.24 -3.98
N ALA A 16 6.60 39.15 -3.05
CA ALA A 16 7.72 38.21 -3.13
C ALA A 16 7.85 37.24 -1.93
N ALA A 17 6.78 37.05 -1.15
CA ALA A 17 6.82 36.23 0.07
C ALA A 17 5.84 35.04 0.07
N LYS A 18 5.47 34.49 -1.10
CA LYS A 18 4.47 33.39 -1.15
C LYS A 18 4.84 32.10 -1.89
N ASN A 19 6.04 31.92 -2.42
CA ASN A 19 6.40 30.66 -3.09
C ASN A 19 7.59 29.88 -2.49
N HIS A 20 8.17 30.31 -1.37
CA HIS A 20 9.34 29.62 -0.79
C HIS A 20 9.03 28.45 0.16
N LYS A 21 7.79 27.94 0.19
CA LYS A 21 7.37 26.95 1.21
C LYS A 21 7.29 25.48 0.75
N LEU A 22 7.73 25.15 -0.48
CA LEU A 22 7.65 23.77 -0.98
C LEU A 22 8.95 23.20 -1.59
N GLU A 23 10.00 23.99 -1.79
CA GLU A 23 11.27 23.47 -2.36
C GLU A 23 12.22 22.86 -1.30
N LEU A 24 11.93 23.00 0.00
CA LEU A 24 12.82 22.51 1.06
C LEU A 24 12.68 21.01 1.38
N THR A 25 11.71 20.32 0.77
CA THR A 25 11.44 18.89 1.01
C THR A 25 12.11 17.97 0.01
N GLU A 26 12.51 18.46 -1.16
CA GLU A 26 13.07 17.59 -2.21
C GLU A 26 14.53 17.18 -1.91
N ASN A 27 15.32 18.07 -1.28
CA ASN A 27 16.75 17.86 -1.05
C ASN A 27 17.13 17.22 0.28
N LYS A 28 16.16 16.92 1.18
CA LYS A 28 16.44 16.28 2.48
C LYS A 28 16.15 14.78 2.52
N GLY A 29 15.83 14.14 1.39
CA GLY A 29 15.61 12.69 1.34
C GLY A 29 14.38 12.21 2.14
N TYR A 30 13.59 13.12 2.71
CA TYR A 30 12.21 12.83 3.09
C TYR A 30 11.43 12.77 1.79
N ALA A 31 11.33 11.57 1.24
CA ALA A 31 10.77 11.37 -0.07
C ALA A 31 9.34 11.93 -0.11
N ALA A 32 9.16 13.07 -0.77
CA ALA A 32 7.85 13.53 -1.23
C ALA A 32 7.53 12.72 -2.49
N GLY A 33 7.14 11.46 -2.34
CA GLY A 33 6.66 10.71 -3.50
C GLY A 33 5.22 11.11 -3.84
N GLN A 34 4.91 11.07 -5.13
CA GLN A 34 3.63 11.45 -5.72
C GLN A 34 2.45 10.52 -5.36
N SER A 35 2.67 9.46 -4.57
CA SER A 35 1.69 8.40 -4.28
C SER A 35 1.25 8.41 -2.82
N GLY A 36 -0.02 8.09 -2.53
CA GLY A 36 -0.58 8.08 -1.16
C GLY A 36 0.10 7.13 -0.16
N GLU A 37 1.06 6.31 -0.60
CA GLU A 37 1.90 5.39 0.18
C GLU A 37 2.60 6.07 1.37
N TYR A 38 3.04 7.31 1.19
CA TYR A 38 3.74 8.08 2.22
C TYR A 38 2.89 8.39 3.44
N PHE A 39 1.59 8.55 3.24
CA PHE A 39 0.67 8.86 4.32
C PHE A 39 0.15 7.61 5.02
N ARG A 40 0.52 6.42 4.53
CA ARG A 40 0.18 5.15 5.16
C ARG A 40 1.15 4.75 6.26
N TYR A 41 2.42 5.11 6.21
CA TYR A 41 3.40 4.64 7.20
C TYR A 41 4.12 5.80 7.88
N LYS A 42 4.27 5.73 9.21
CA LYS A 42 5.07 6.70 9.97
C LYS A 42 6.57 6.51 9.71
N HIS A 43 6.97 5.27 9.42
CA HIS A 43 8.37 4.88 9.25
C HIS A 43 8.60 4.26 7.87
N LEU A 44 8.98 5.10 6.91
CA LEU A 44 9.62 4.66 5.66
C LEU A 44 11.13 4.65 5.91
N PHE A 45 11.78 3.49 5.79
CA PHE A 45 13.22 3.33 5.98
C PHE A 45 14.01 4.04 4.88
N HIS A 46 14.11 5.38 4.93
CA HIS A 46 15.01 6.24 4.16
C HIS A 46 15.00 6.11 2.62
N LYS A 47 14.22 5.19 2.05
CA LYS A 47 14.15 4.86 0.63
C LYS A 47 12.69 4.75 0.22
N LYS A 48 12.37 5.39 -0.90
CA LYS A 48 11.11 5.23 -1.60
C LYS A 48 10.98 3.77 -2.08
N PRO A 49 9.78 3.16 -2.02
CA PRO A 49 9.53 1.86 -2.66
C PRO A 49 10.00 1.87 -4.12
N THR A 50 10.66 0.80 -4.53
CA THR A 50 11.07 0.64 -5.93
C THR A 50 9.88 0.24 -6.80
N GLU A 51 10.02 0.34 -8.12
CA GLU A 51 9.01 -0.17 -9.05
C GLU A 51 8.85 -1.70 -8.90
N GLU A 52 9.94 -2.42 -8.63
CA GLU A 52 9.93 -3.85 -8.33
C GLU A 52 9.11 -4.16 -7.06
N ASP A 53 9.24 -3.35 -6.00
CA ASP A 53 8.44 -3.51 -4.77
C ASP A 53 6.94 -3.32 -5.05
N PHE A 54 6.59 -2.33 -5.89
CA PHE A 54 5.22 -2.07 -6.28
C PHE A 54 4.64 -3.22 -7.11
N GLU A 55 5.36 -3.71 -8.11
CA GLU A 55 4.93 -4.86 -8.92
C GLU A 55 4.75 -6.11 -8.06
N HIS A 56 5.68 -6.36 -7.13
CA HIS A 56 5.60 -7.48 -6.21
C HIS A 56 4.39 -7.35 -5.26
N ALA A 57 4.13 -6.15 -4.72
CA ALA A 57 2.94 -5.91 -3.90
C ALA A 57 1.64 -6.17 -4.68
N GLN A 58 1.56 -5.77 -5.95
CA GLN A 58 0.39 -6.02 -6.81
C GLN A 58 0.19 -7.52 -7.10
N GLN A 59 1.28 -8.25 -7.39
CA GLN A 59 1.22 -9.70 -7.58
C GLN A 59 0.76 -10.40 -6.30
N LEU A 60 1.28 -9.96 -5.16
CA LEU A 60 0.86 -10.47 -3.86
C LEU A 60 -0.63 -10.21 -3.62
N ALA A 61 -1.08 -9.00 -3.90
CA ALA A 61 -2.48 -8.61 -3.78
C ALA A 61 -3.41 -9.52 -4.57
N ASP A 62 -3.08 -9.85 -5.83
CA ASP A 62 -3.85 -10.74 -6.68
C ASP A 62 -4.04 -12.14 -6.04
N GLU A 63 -3.04 -12.67 -5.33
CA GLU A 63 -3.09 -14.00 -4.70
C GLU A 63 -3.86 -14.00 -3.37
N VAL A 64 -3.66 -13.00 -2.51
CA VAL A 64 -4.27 -12.96 -1.16
C VAL A 64 -5.60 -12.20 -1.11
N ARG A 65 -6.09 -11.68 -2.23
CA ARG A 65 -7.26 -10.80 -2.30
C ARG A 65 -8.50 -11.34 -1.60
N CYS A 66 -8.84 -12.61 -1.84
CA CYS A 66 -10.02 -13.22 -1.24
C CYS A 66 -9.91 -13.35 0.27
N ASP A 67 -8.75 -13.79 0.76
CA ASP A 67 -8.54 -14.01 2.19
C ASP A 67 -8.53 -12.67 2.93
N VAL A 68 -7.88 -11.65 2.36
CA VAL A 68 -7.88 -10.28 2.91
C VAL A 68 -9.28 -9.69 2.92
N CYS A 69 -10.01 -9.77 1.81
CA CYS A 69 -11.39 -9.28 1.72
C CYS A 69 -12.28 -9.94 2.79
N ALA A 70 -12.30 -11.28 2.83
CA ALA A 70 -13.16 -12.02 3.74
C ALA A 70 -12.80 -11.71 5.20
N ARG A 71 -11.51 -11.61 5.52
CA ARG A 71 -11.06 -11.32 6.88
C ARG A 71 -11.42 -9.92 7.35
N ILE A 72 -11.21 -8.91 6.50
CA ILE A 72 -11.60 -7.53 6.84
C ILE A 72 -13.12 -7.49 6.98
N LEU A 73 -13.85 -8.01 6.00
CA LEU A 73 -15.31 -7.93 5.97
C LEU A 73 -15.95 -8.63 7.18
N GLU A 74 -15.48 -9.83 7.56
CA GLU A 74 -15.91 -10.53 8.78
C GLU A 74 -15.75 -9.64 10.03
N SER A 75 -14.59 -8.99 10.18
CA SER A 75 -14.31 -8.11 11.33
C SER A 75 -15.19 -6.86 11.33
N LEU A 76 -15.43 -6.27 10.16
CA LEU A 76 -16.28 -5.10 9.98
C LEU A 76 -17.75 -5.42 10.29
N LEU A 77 -18.28 -6.53 9.77
CA LEU A 77 -19.67 -6.94 10.01
C LEU A 77 -19.92 -7.26 11.49
N GLY A 78 -18.92 -7.77 12.22
CA GLY A 78 -19.01 -7.95 13.67
C GLY A 78 -19.16 -6.65 14.48
N ARG A 79 -18.95 -5.48 13.85
CA ARG A 79 -19.09 -4.15 14.47
C ARG A 79 -20.21 -3.30 13.84
N ALA A 80 -20.87 -3.80 12.79
CA ALA A 80 -21.99 -3.11 12.18
C ALA A 80 -23.13 -2.97 13.21
N ARG A 81 -23.78 -1.80 13.23
CA ARG A 81 -24.87 -1.52 14.18
C ARG A 81 -26.12 -2.32 13.84
N SER A 82 -26.42 -2.39 12.54
CA SER A 82 -27.52 -3.15 11.99
C SER A 82 -27.14 -3.70 10.62
N PHE A 83 -27.93 -4.67 10.16
CA PHE A 83 -27.92 -5.15 8.77
C PHE A 83 -29.23 -4.79 8.06
N SER A 84 -30.08 -3.91 8.63
CA SER A 84 -31.38 -3.59 8.04
C SER A 84 -31.27 -2.61 6.88
N GLU A 85 -30.29 -1.72 6.94
CA GLU A 85 -30.04 -0.67 5.96
C GLU A 85 -28.60 -0.82 5.45
N ASP A 86 -28.41 -0.57 4.16
CA ASP A 86 -27.11 -0.56 3.50
C ASP A 86 -26.21 0.58 4.00
N ASP A 87 -26.80 1.72 4.37
CA ASP A 87 -26.07 2.88 4.93
C ASP A 87 -25.21 2.52 6.16
N ASP A 88 -25.76 1.73 7.10
CA ASP A 88 -25.02 1.29 8.31
C ASP A 88 -23.81 0.42 7.95
N ILE A 89 -23.90 -0.35 6.87
CA ILE A 89 -22.81 -1.21 6.38
C ILE A 89 -21.79 -0.36 5.61
N ALA A 90 -22.27 0.52 4.74
CA ALA A 90 -21.45 1.45 3.96
C ALA A 90 -20.56 2.30 4.88
N ASP A 91 -21.10 2.86 5.97
CA ASP A 91 -20.35 3.64 6.96
C ASP A 91 -19.15 2.87 7.53
N VAL A 92 -19.34 1.58 7.84
CA VAL A 92 -18.28 0.72 8.37
C VAL A 92 -17.26 0.37 7.29
N LEU A 93 -17.71 0.11 6.04
CA LEU A 93 -16.84 -0.17 4.90
C LEU A 93 -15.99 1.05 4.49
N GLU A 94 -16.53 2.26 4.59
CA GLU A 94 -15.79 3.51 4.32
C GLU A 94 -14.71 3.75 5.37
N GLY A 95 -14.90 3.27 6.60
CA GLY A 95 -13.89 3.38 7.67
C GLY A 95 -13.53 4.82 8.00
N ASN A 96 -14.48 5.75 7.87
CA ASN A 96 -14.30 7.14 8.23
C ASN A 96 -14.27 7.26 9.76
N VAL A 97 -13.12 7.64 10.30
CA VAL A 97 -12.93 7.89 11.74
C VAL A 97 -12.30 9.25 11.92
N GLU A 98 -12.90 10.06 12.78
CA GLU A 98 -12.29 11.30 13.25
C GLU A 98 -11.29 10.98 14.36
N TYR A 99 -10.05 11.41 14.16
CA TYR A 99 -8.98 11.24 15.16
C TYR A 99 -8.77 12.56 15.91
N GLU A 100 -8.63 12.45 17.23
CA GLU A 100 -8.17 13.57 18.05
C GLU A 100 -6.73 13.95 17.67
N LYS A 101 -6.44 15.26 17.69
CA LYS A 101 -5.09 15.75 17.39
C LYS A 101 -4.15 15.38 18.52
N THR A 102 -3.05 14.73 18.16
CA THR A 102 -2.00 14.29 19.07
C THR A 102 -1.03 15.42 19.42
N GLY A 103 -0.95 16.44 18.57
CA GLY A 103 0.05 17.51 18.65
C GLY A 103 1.36 17.20 17.91
N ASP A 104 1.56 15.96 17.45
CA ASP A 104 2.62 15.58 16.51
C ASP A 104 2.09 15.77 15.07
N GLN A 105 2.66 16.74 14.35
CA GLN A 105 2.21 17.09 13.01
C GLN A 105 2.28 15.91 12.01
N VAL A 106 3.28 15.05 12.14
CA VAL A 106 3.47 13.89 11.24
C VAL A 106 2.43 12.83 11.55
N GLU A 107 2.19 12.57 12.84
CA GLU A 107 1.17 11.63 13.28
C GLU A 107 -0.23 12.10 12.91
N ASP A 108 -0.56 13.37 13.14
CA ASP A 108 -1.85 13.96 12.79
C ASP A 108 -2.09 13.91 11.27
N GLN A 109 -1.04 14.11 10.46
CA GLN A 109 -1.14 13.97 9.01
C GLN A 109 -1.41 12.51 8.62
N MET A 110 -0.68 11.55 9.18
CA MET A 110 -0.93 10.12 8.93
C MET A 110 -2.35 9.71 9.35
N LEU A 111 -2.79 10.11 10.54
CA LEU A 111 -4.13 9.83 11.06
C LEU A 111 -5.23 10.41 10.18
N LYS A 112 -5.04 11.62 9.64
CA LYS A 112 -5.98 12.22 8.67
C LYS A 112 -6.16 11.37 7.40
N HIS A 113 -5.15 10.60 7.02
CA HIS A 113 -5.20 9.69 5.89
C HIS A 113 -5.54 8.24 6.29
N LYS A 114 -5.70 7.94 7.59
CA LYS A 114 -6.06 6.62 8.11
C LYS A 114 -7.57 6.38 8.00
N LYS A 115 -8.06 6.23 6.77
CA LYS A 115 -9.47 5.92 6.45
C LYS A 115 -9.57 4.82 5.39
N GLY A 116 -10.77 4.27 5.18
CA GLY A 116 -11.02 3.21 4.20
C GLY A 116 -10.04 2.05 4.35
N CYS A 117 -9.52 1.55 3.23
CA CYS A 117 -8.59 0.44 3.25
C CYS A 117 -7.32 0.73 4.05
N ASN A 118 -6.77 1.97 4.07
CA ASN A 118 -5.59 2.30 4.89
C ASN A 118 -5.84 2.06 6.38
N LYS A 119 -7.07 2.32 6.85
CA LYS A 119 -7.48 1.98 8.20
C LYS A 119 -7.68 0.46 8.34
N HIS A 120 -8.48 -0.13 7.46
CA HIS A 120 -8.92 -1.52 7.60
C HIS A 120 -7.80 -2.54 7.52
N PHE A 121 -6.84 -2.40 6.59
CA PHE A 121 -5.73 -3.35 6.51
C PHE A 121 -4.85 -3.30 7.76
N LYS A 122 -4.66 -2.11 8.36
CA LYS A 122 -3.89 -1.96 9.59
C LYS A 122 -4.62 -2.54 10.79
N ASP A 123 -5.87 -2.16 10.97
CA ASP A 123 -6.63 -2.47 12.18
C ASP A 123 -7.11 -3.93 12.18
N GLU A 124 -7.63 -4.43 11.04
CA GLU A 124 -8.29 -5.73 10.97
C GLU A 124 -7.36 -6.88 10.54
N VAL A 125 -6.22 -6.56 9.93
CA VAL A 125 -5.25 -7.55 9.44
C VAL A 125 -3.94 -7.44 10.23
N VAL A 126 -3.18 -6.35 10.07
CA VAL A 126 -1.84 -6.23 10.64
C VAL A 126 -1.86 -6.27 12.17
N LEU A 127 -2.64 -5.41 12.83
CA LEU A 127 -2.72 -5.34 14.30
C LEU A 127 -3.35 -6.58 14.93
N GLU A 128 -4.15 -7.33 14.18
CA GLU A 128 -4.70 -8.63 14.61
C GLU A 128 -3.70 -9.80 14.49
N GLY A 129 -2.47 -9.50 14.04
CA GLY A 129 -1.39 -10.47 13.92
C GLY A 129 -1.33 -11.18 12.58
N TYR A 130 -2.16 -10.80 11.61
CA TYR A 130 -2.10 -11.41 10.28
C TYR A 130 -0.91 -10.87 9.48
N MET A 131 -0.21 -11.78 8.82
CA MET A 131 0.88 -11.50 7.91
C MET A 131 0.84 -12.46 6.72
N VAL A 132 1.52 -12.10 5.63
CA VAL A 132 1.63 -13.00 4.48
C VAL A 132 2.84 -13.90 4.64
N ARG A 133 2.65 -15.21 4.44
CA ARG A 133 3.70 -16.23 4.39
C ARG A 133 3.45 -17.17 3.21
N MET A 134 4.37 -18.10 2.96
CA MET A 134 4.16 -19.14 1.95
C MET A 134 3.19 -20.20 2.51
N CYS A 135 2.23 -20.68 1.71
CA CYS A 135 1.26 -21.72 2.12
C CYS A 135 1.91 -22.92 2.78
N LYS A 136 2.98 -23.46 2.18
CA LYS A 136 3.74 -24.60 2.72
C LYS A 136 4.32 -24.39 4.12
N GLU A 137 4.54 -23.14 4.54
CA GLU A 137 5.10 -22.82 5.88
C GLU A 137 4.02 -22.79 6.96
N VAL A 138 2.77 -22.56 6.56
CA VAL A 138 1.65 -22.36 7.50
C VAL A 138 0.76 -23.59 7.60
N ALA A 139 0.71 -24.37 6.52
CA ALA A 139 -0.10 -25.58 6.38
C ALA A 139 0.83 -26.72 5.90
N PRO A 140 1.50 -27.44 6.83
CA PRO A 140 2.47 -28.49 6.50
C PRO A 140 1.91 -29.63 5.63
N GLU A 141 0.60 -29.80 5.63
CA GLU A 141 -0.14 -30.73 4.76
C GLU A 141 -0.08 -30.33 3.27
N VAL A 142 0.13 -29.04 2.97
CA VAL A 142 0.22 -28.49 1.61
C VAL A 142 1.68 -28.31 1.18
N LYS A 143 2.44 -29.41 1.13
CA LYS A 143 3.91 -29.38 0.92
C LYS A 143 4.39 -28.69 -0.36
N ASN A 144 3.57 -28.67 -1.40
CA ASN A 144 3.96 -28.20 -2.74
C ASN A 144 3.39 -26.82 -3.09
N ASP A 145 2.67 -26.16 -2.18
CA ASP A 145 2.09 -24.85 -2.45
C ASP A 145 3.05 -23.73 -2.04
N THR A 146 3.62 -23.08 -3.06
CA THR A 146 4.49 -21.92 -2.93
C THR A 146 3.75 -20.60 -3.11
N SER A 147 2.41 -20.63 -3.18
CA SER A 147 1.62 -19.42 -3.22
C SER A 147 1.64 -18.71 -1.87
N PRO A 148 1.48 -17.38 -1.85
CA PRO A 148 1.35 -16.64 -0.60
C PRO A 148 -0.04 -16.86 0.02
N CYS A 149 -0.08 -16.95 1.34
CA CYS A 149 -1.29 -17.05 2.14
C CYS A 149 -1.29 -16.06 3.29
N LEU A 150 -2.48 -15.70 3.75
CA LEU A 150 -2.65 -14.96 4.98
C LEU A 150 -2.53 -15.91 6.19
N TRP A 151 -1.65 -15.59 7.13
CA TRP A 151 -1.39 -16.37 8.33
C TRP A 151 -1.43 -15.50 9.58
N ARG A 152 -2.03 -16.02 10.65
CA ARG A 152 -2.14 -15.31 11.92
C ARG A 152 -0.99 -15.69 12.85
N ASN A 153 -0.13 -14.72 13.15
CA ASN A 153 0.88 -14.83 14.19
C ASN A 153 0.19 -14.87 15.57
N PRO A 154 0.57 -15.78 16.49
CA PRO A 154 0.08 -15.75 17.86
C PRO A 154 0.41 -14.45 18.60
N GLU A 155 1.52 -13.79 18.25
CA GLU A 155 1.92 -12.52 18.85
C GLU A 155 1.44 -11.35 17.99
N LYS A 156 0.64 -10.45 18.58
CA LYS A 156 0.20 -9.22 17.91
C LYS A 156 1.37 -8.24 17.76
N PRO A 157 1.56 -7.61 16.58
CA PRO A 157 2.64 -6.65 16.40
C PRO A 157 2.39 -5.37 17.20
N SER A 158 3.48 -4.66 17.51
CA SER A 158 3.39 -3.32 18.08
C SER A 158 2.82 -2.32 17.07
N ARG A 159 2.24 -1.20 17.55
CA ARG A 159 1.79 -0.11 16.66
C ARG A 159 2.90 0.39 15.75
N GLN A 160 4.12 0.54 16.29
CA GLN A 160 5.29 0.94 15.50
C GLN A 160 5.58 -0.05 14.36
N SER A 161 5.47 -1.36 14.63
CA SER A 161 5.61 -2.37 13.60
C SER A 161 4.50 -2.27 12.56
N ALA A 162 3.24 -2.05 12.97
CA ALA A 162 2.12 -1.85 12.03
C ALA A 162 2.30 -0.61 11.14
N ASP A 163 2.93 0.44 11.66
CA ASP A 163 3.21 1.69 10.94
C ASP A 163 4.55 1.70 10.19
N THR A 164 5.22 0.55 10.11
CA THR A 164 6.45 0.36 9.34
C THR A 164 6.15 -0.24 7.98
N TYR A 165 6.69 0.36 6.92
CA TYR A 165 6.54 -0.12 5.55
C TYR A 165 7.15 -1.52 5.36
N GLU A 166 6.37 -2.43 4.79
CA GLU A 166 6.83 -3.74 4.32
C GLU A 166 6.06 -4.10 3.04
N VAL A 167 6.72 -4.70 2.04
CA VAL A 167 6.12 -5.00 0.72
C VAL A 167 4.85 -5.86 0.86
N TRP A 168 4.82 -6.79 1.82
CA TRP A 168 3.64 -7.61 2.01
C TRP A 168 2.44 -6.84 2.56
N LYS A 169 2.67 -5.82 3.40
CA LYS A 169 1.59 -4.96 3.92
C LYS A 169 0.99 -4.14 2.79
N GLU A 170 1.82 -3.69 1.85
CA GLU A 170 1.35 -3.04 0.63
C GLU A 170 0.51 -3.98 -0.24
N GLY A 171 0.91 -5.24 -0.39
CA GLY A 171 0.08 -6.21 -1.10
C GLY A 171 -1.27 -6.46 -0.41
N VAL A 172 -1.32 -6.50 0.93
CA VAL A 172 -2.58 -6.57 1.67
C VAL A 172 -3.42 -5.30 1.49
N PHE A 173 -2.79 -4.12 1.49
CA PHE A 173 -3.48 -2.86 1.21
C PHE A 173 -4.09 -2.85 -0.20
N TYR A 174 -3.32 -3.22 -1.24
CA TYR A 174 -3.85 -3.31 -2.60
C TYR A 174 -4.92 -4.39 -2.75
N ALA A 175 -4.81 -5.51 -2.03
CA ALA A 175 -5.85 -6.52 -1.97
C ALA A 175 -7.17 -5.93 -1.43
N CYS A 176 -7.11 -5.11 -0.38
CA CYS A 176 -8.28 -4.40 0.14
C CYS A 176 -8.82 -3.39 -0.90
N GLU A 177 -7.97 -2.57 -1.52
CA GLU A 177 -8.39 -1.57 -2.51
C GLU A 177 -9.11 -2.21 -3.71
N GLN A 178 -8.55 -3.30 -4.24
CA GLN A 178 -9.10 -4.04 -5.37
C GLN A 178 -10.36 -4.87 -5.04
N SER A 179 -10.73 -4.99 -3.76
CA SER A 179 -11.89 -5.76 -3.33
C SER A 179 -12.89 -4.88 -2.59
N ILE A 180 -12.60 -4.49 -1.36
CA ILE A 180 -13.51 -3.74 -0.50
C ILE A 180 -13.72 -2.31 -1.01
N ALA A 181 -12.66 -1.54 -1.23
CA ALA A 181 -12.82 -0.14 -1.62
C ALA A 181 -13.49 0.02 -2.99
N HIS A 182 -13.11 -0.81 -3.96
CA HIS A 182 -13.68 -0.74 -5.31
C HIS A 182 -15.15 -1.23 -5.38
N HIS A 183 -15.58 -2.03 -4.41
CA HIS A 183 -16.91 -2.65 -4.40
C HIS A 183 -17.73 -2.31 -3.14
N SER A 184 -17.43 -1.21 -2.45
CA SER A 184 -18.05 -0.85 -1.16
C SER A 184 -19.57 -0.83 -1.23
N ASP A 185 -20.12 -0.12 -2.22
CA ASP A 185 -21.56 0.12 -2.33
C ASP A 185 -22.28 -1.19 -2.66
N ALA A 186 -21.74 -1.95 -3.61
CA ALA A 186 -22.30 -3.25 -3.99
C ALA A 186 -22.21 -4.26 -2.84
N LEU A 187 -21.13 -4.23 -2.04
CA LEU A 187 -20.99 -5.04 -0.84
C LEU A 187 -22.02 -4.65 0.21
N ALA A 188 -22.22 -3.35 0.47
CA ALA A 188 -23.22 -2.85 1.40
C ALA A 188 -24.63 -3.30 0.99
N GLU A 189 -25.00 -3.13 -0.28
CA GLU A 189 -26.28 -3.57 -0.83
C GLU A 189 -26.46 -5.10 -0.71
N THR A 190 -25.41 -5.88 -1.01
CA THR A 190 -25.48 -7.36 -0.91
C THR A 190 -25.64 -7.84 0.54
N LEU A 191 -25.02 -7.13 1.48
CA LEU A 191 -25.00 -7.51 2.89
C LEU A 191 -26.21 -7.00 3.66
N ALA A 192 -26.93 -6.00 3.14
CA ALA A 192 -28.19 -5.55 3.67
C ALA A 192 -29.22 -6.71 3.66
N GLY A 193 -29.94 -6.88 4.77
CA GLY A 193 -30.86 -7.98 4.99
C GLY A 193 -30.21 -9.28 5.47
N THR A 194 -28.89 -9.30 5.74
CA THR A 194 -28.25 -10.47 6.36
C THR A 194 -28.88 -10.74 7.74
N PRO A 195 -29.37 -11.97 8.02
CA PRO A 195 -29.93 -12.32 9.32
C PRO A 195 -28.91 -12.14 10.46
N ALA A 196 -29.38 -11.70 11.64
CA ALA A 196 -28.51 -11.47 12.79
C ALA A 196 -27.78 -12.75 13.27
N GLU A 197 -28.38 -13.93 13.05
CA GLU A 197 -27.82 -15.24 13.40
C GLU A 197 -26.96 -15.86 12.30
N ALA A 198 -26.72 -15.15 11.18
CA ALA A 198 -25.94 -15.69 10.08
C ALA A 198 -24.47 -15.93 10.49
N ASN A 199 -23.85 -16.94 9.88
CA ASN A 199 -22.42 -17.16 10.02
C ASN A 199 -21.65 -16.08 9.25
N LEU A 200 -21.22 -15.03 9.95
CA LEU A 200 -20.53 -13.88 9.36
C LEU A 200 -19.29 -14.26 8.55
N THR A 201 -18.55 -15.30 8.96
CA THR A 201 -17.38 -15.79 8.22
C THR A 201 -17.80 -16.30 6.83
N GLN A 202 -18.89 -17.06 6.75
CA GLN A 202 -19.39 -17.57 5.47
C GLN A 202 -19.99 -16.45 4.62
N VAL A 203 -20.79 -15.57 5.21
CA VAL A 203 -21.36 -14.40 4.53
C VAL A 203 -20.27 -13.52 3.93
N ALA A 204 -19.23 -13.21 4.71
CA ALA A 204 -18.10 -12.41 4.24
C ALA A 204 -17.36 -13.08 3.07
N LEU A 205 -17.12 -14.39 3.16
CA LEU A 205 -16.45 -15.14 2.10
C LEU A 205 -17.27 -15.15 0.79
N GLU A 206 -18.58 -15.36 0.89
CA GLU A 206 -19.48 -15.39 -0.26
C GLU A 206 -19.60 -14.00 -0.91
N ALA A 207 -19.79 -12.94 -0.11
CA ALA A 207 -19.84 -11.56 -0.60
C ALA A 207 -18.53 -11.16 -1.30
N CYS A 208 -17.38 -11.51 -0.71
CA CYS A 208 -16.08 -11.24 -1.33
C CYS A 208 -15.87 -11.97 -2.66
N ARG A 209 -16.34 -13.21 -2.78
CA ARG A 209 -16.21 -13.99 -4.02
C ARG A 209 -17.17 -13.52 -5.10
N ASN A 210 -18.43 -13.29 -4.75
CA ASN A 210 -19.50 -13.04 -5.71
C ASN A 210 -19.61 -11.55 -6.06
N THR A 211 -19.58 -10.68 -5.06
CA THR A 211 -19.77 -9.23 -5.23
C THR A 211 -18.42 -8.54 -5.48
N ALA A 212 -17.41 -8.77 -4.64
CA ALA A 212 -16.09 -8.17 -4.81
C ALA A 212 -15.19 -8.90 -5.83
N ARG A 213 -15.69 -9.97 -6.45
CA ARG A 213 -15.03 -10.73 -7.54
C ARG A 213 -13.58 -11.13 -7.22
N CYS A 214 -13.29 -11.39 -5.94
CA CYS A 214 -11.92 -11.58 -5.48
C CYS A 214 -11.22 -12.76 -6.20
N ALA A 215 -11.98 -13.78 -6.63
CA ALA A 215 -11.47 -14.99 -7.26
C ALA A 215 -11.25 -14.91 -8.79
N ALA A 216 -11.73 -13.86 -9.47
CA ALA A 216 -11.82 -13.84 -10.93
C ALA A 216 -10.46 -13.83 -11.66
N ARG A 217 -9.39 -13.30 -11.04
CA ARG A 217 -8.09 -13.10 -11.71
C ARG A 217 -7.16 -14.30 -11.72
N ARG A 218 -7.37 -15.30 -10.85
CA ARG A 218 -6.43 -16.43 -10.71
C ARG A 218 -6.38 -17.33 -11.95
N LYS A 219 -7.41 -17.30 -12.80
CA LYS A 219 -7.58 -18.21 -13.93
C LYS A 219 -6.88 -17.75 -15.21
N GLU A 220 -6.58 -16.46 -15.37
CA GLU A 220 -6.03 -15.92 -16.62
C GLU A 220 -4.49 -15.98 -16.68
N ARG A 221 -3.80 -16.05 -15.53
CA ARG A 221 -2.35 -16.31 -15.47
C ARG A 221 -2.03 -17.81 -15.45
N ALA A 222 -2.80 -18.62 -16.18
CA ALA A 222 -2.34 -19.97 -16.49
C ALA A 222 -0.95 -19.83 -17.14
N PRO A 223 0.05 -20.61 -16.72
CA PRO A 223 1.41 -20.45 -17.21
C PRO A 223 1.35 -20.50 -18.73
N GLU A 224 1.81 -19.43 -19.39
CA GLU A 224 2.15 -19.51 -20.79
C GLU A 224 3.22 -20.60 -20.89
N ALA A 225 2.76 -21.82 -21.12
CA ALA A 225 3.56 -23.01 -21.29
C ALA A 225 4.40 -22.77 -22.53
N GLY A 226 5.60 -22.22 -22.34
CA GLY A 226 6.60 -22.13 -23.39
C GLY A 226 6.87 -20.75 -23.95
N VAL A 227 6.91 -19.68 -23.14
CA VAL A 227 7.87 -18.61 -23.46
C VAL A 227 9.27 -19.21 -23.28
N LYS A 228 9.77 -19.83 -24.35
CA LYS A 228 11.17 -20.23 -24.48
C LYS A 228 12.00 -19.05 -24.03
N ALA A 229 12.75 -19.24 -22.94
CA ALA A 229 13.75 -18.28 -22.48
C ALA A 229 14.50 -17.76 -23.71
N PRO A 230 14.57 -16.44 -23.95
CA PRO A 230 15.31 -15.91 -25.09
C PRO A 230 16.73 -16.45 -25.00
N GLY A 231 17.02 -17.36 -25.92
CA GLY A 231 18.27 -18.09 -25.95
C GLY A 231 19.43 -17.11 -25.96
N ALA A 232 20.32 -17.28 -24.99
CA ALA A 232 21.72 -17.58 -25.26
C ALA A 232 22.09 -17.50 -26.75
N GLY A 233 22.47 -16.31 -27.22
CA GLY A 233 22.60 -16.13 -28.67
C GLY A 233 23.17 -14.80 -29.15
N SER A 234 24.17 -14.23 -28.47
CA SER A 234 25.06 -13.25 -29.12
C SER A 234 26.45 -13.33 -28.50
N LYS A 235 27.25 -14.25 -29.04
CA LYS A 235 28.72 -14.26 -28.93
C LYS A 235 29.23 -12.85 -29.28
N LYS A 236 29.77 -12.12 -28.30
CA LYS A 236 30.59 -10.93 -28.59
C LYS A 236 31.80 -11.37 -29.43
N PRO A 237 32.09 -10.73 -30.56
CA PRO A 237 33.35 -10.95 -31.26
C PRO A 237 34.51 -10.44 -30.39
N ALA A 238 35.50 -11.30 -30.21
CA ALA A 238 36.76 -10.99 -29.55
C ALA A 238 37.45 -9.82 -30.25
N LYS A 239 37.45 -8.64 -29.63
CA LYS A 239 38.23 -7.48 -30.09
C LYS A 239 39.61 -7.51 -29.45
N GLY A 240 40.59 -7.94 -30.25
CA GLY A 240 41.89 -7.29 -30.39
C GLY A 240 42.78 -7.19 -29.15
N LYS A 241 43.73 -8.12 -29.04
CA LYS A 241 45.06 -7.89 -28.46
C LYS A 241 45.63 -6.56 -28.95
N LYS A 242 45.96 -5.63 -28.05
CA LYS A 242 46.98 -4.60 -28.29
C LYS A 242 48.28 -5.02 -27.59
N PRO A 243 49.44 -4.99 -28.28
CA PRO A 243 50.72 -5.34 -27.69
C PRO A 243 51.29 -4.19 -26.85
N ALA A 244 52.17 -4.59 -25.93
CA ALA A 244 52.94 -3.78 -25.01
C ALA A 244 53.83 -2.73 -25.67
N LYS A 245 53.98 -1.56 -25.03
CA LYS A 245 55.21 -0.76 -25.06
C LYS A 245 55.15 0.34 -24.00
N GLY A 246 56.19 0.44 -23.16
CA GLY A 246 56.43 1.65 -22.38
C GLY A 246 57.03 1.43 -20.99
N LYS A 247 58.27 0.92 -20.92
CA LYS A 247 59.16 1.13 -19.77
C LYS A 247 59.43 2.64 -19.65
N GLY A 248 59.09 3.23 -18.52
CA GLY A 248 59.42 4.61 -18.17
C GLY A 248 59.92 4.65 -16.73
N SER A 249 61.22 4.43 -16.58
CA SER A 249 62.02 4.66 -15.37
C SER A 249 62.21 6.16 -15.11
N ARG A 250 62.02 6.61 -13.86
CA ARG A 250 62.68 7.80 -13.28
C ARG A 250 62.53 7.83 -11.75
N PRO A 251 63.38 8.57 -11.02
CA PRO A 251 64.13 8.04 -9.90
C PRO A 251 63.71 8.67 -8.55
N GLU A 252 64.23 8.08 -7.49
CA GLU A 252 64.28 8.61 -6.14
C GLU A 252 64.95 9.99 -6.07
N LEU A 253 64.38 10.84 -5.22
CA LEU A 253 65.04 11.89 -4.46
C LEU A 253 64.54 11.79 -3.01
#